data_AF-A0A914YUE6-F1
#
_entry.id   AF-A0A914YUE6-F1
#
_cell.length_a   1.000
_cell.length_b   1.000
_cell.length_c   1.000
_cell.angle_alpha   90.00
_cell.angle_beta   90.00
_cell.angle_gamma   90.00
#
_symmetry.space_group_name_H-M   'P 1'
#
loop_
_entity.id
_entity.type
_entity.pdbx_description
1 polymer ?
#
loop_
_entity_poly.entity_id
_entity_poly.type
_entity_poly.pdbx_seq_one_letter_code
_entity_poly.pdbx_strand_id
1 'polypeptide(L)'
;MLMLGFFVATVVDRWKNMFANIGFIDNVAIYVSTTIIGVEEELKIIRRNIIRYCCLTQVLVLRDIRFLMPHELKQMEDLESLHPKYWIPIKWVFVSLKKLIY
;
A
#
# COMPACT_ATOMS: atom_id res chain seq x y z
N MET A 1 -10.79 -8.91 -34.23
CA MET A 1 -11.10 -9.81 -33.10
C MET A 1 -9.84 -10.19 -32.29
N LEU A 2 -8.70 -10.51 -32.92
CA LEU A 2 -7.44 -10.89 -32.24
C LEU A 2 -6.81 -9.80 -31.35
N MET A 3 -6.76 -8.54 -31.82
CA MET A 3 -6.16 -7.44 -31.05
C MET A 3 -6.93 -7.09 -29.76
N LEU A 4 -8.27 -7.12 -29.81
CA LEU A 4 -9.09 -6.89 -28.63
C LEU A 4 -8.94 -8.04 -27.62
N GLY A 5 -8.87 -9.29 -28.09
CA GLY A 5 -8.64 -10.46 -27.24
C GLY A 5 -7.30 -10.41 -26.51
N PHE A 6 -6.22 -10.03 -27.21
CA PHE A 6 -4.90 -9.84 -26.59
C PHE A 6 -4.90 -8.70 -25.58
N PHE A 7 -5.46 -7.54 -25.93
CA PHE A 7 -5.54 -6.39 -25.04
C PHE A 7 -6.31 -6.71 -23.76
N VAL A 8 -7.49 -7.33 -23.88
CA VAL A 8 -8.30 -7.72 -22.71
C VAL A 8 -7.57 -8.76 -21.85
N ALA A 9 -6.90 -9.74 -22.46
CA ALA A 9 -6.12 -10.73 -21.72
C ALA A 9 -4.98 -10.10 -20.90
N THR A 10 -4.23 -9.16 -21.49
CA THR A 10 -3.16 -8.44 -20.77
C THR A 10 -3.71 -7.57 -19.64
N VAL A 11 -4.82 -6.87 -19.86
CA VAL A 11 -5.46 -6.06 -18.81
C VAL A 11 -5.93 -6.93 -17.65
N VAL A 12 -6.59 -8.05 -17.93
CA VAL A 12 -7.07 -9.01 -16.92
C VAL A 12 -5.90 -9.63 -16.16
N ASP A 13 -4.80 -9.97 -16.82
CA ASP A 13 -3.62 -10.54 -16.18
C ASP A 13 -2.96 -9.54 -15.22
N ARG A 14 -2.78 -8.29 -15.65
CA ARG A 14 -2.28 -7.21 -14.78
C ARG A 14 -3.20 -6.96 -13.60
N TRP A 15 -4.51 -6.96 -13.81
CA TRP A 15 -5.49 -6.80 -12.75
C TRP A 15 -5.40 -7.94 -11.73
N LYS A 16 -5.34 -9.20 -12.16
CA LYS A 16 -5.14 -10.35 -11.27
C LYS A 16 -3.84 -10.25 -10.47
N ASN A 17 -2.74 -9.90 -11.13
CA ASN A 17 -1.45 -9.69 -10.47
C ASN A 17 -1.50 -8.56 -9.44
N MET A 18 -2.21 -7.46 -9.73
CA MET A 18 -2.40 -6.38 -8.76
C MET A 18 -3.14 -6.88 -7.52
N PHE A 19 -4.23 -7.65 -7.70
CA PHE A 19 -5.00 -8.22 -6.58
C PHE A 19 -4.22 -9.25 -5.77
N ALA A 20 -3.40 -10.08 -6.42
CA ALA A 20 -2.56 -11.08 -5.76
C ALA A 20 -1.45 -10.44 -4.91
N ASN A 21 -0.97 -9.26 -5.30
CA ASN A 21 0.06 -8.51 -4.57
C ASN A 21 -0.51 -7.56 -3.51
N ILE A 22 -1.84 -7.42 -3.39
CA ILE A 22 -2.43 -6.74 -2.24
C ILE A 22 -2.08 -7.58 -1.01
N GLY A 23 -1.24 -7.03 -0.12
CA GLY A 23 -0.88 -7.67 1.13
C GLY A 23 -2.13 -7.82 2.01
N PHE A 24 -2.81 -8.97 1.91
CA PHE A 24 -3.92 -9.31 2.77
C PHE A 24 -3.41 -9.61 4.18
N ILE A 25 -4.15 -9.12 5.17
CA ILE A 25 -3.73 -9.13 6.58
C ILE A 25 -3.86 -10.52 7.19
N ASP A 26 -4.61 -11.42 6.55
CA ASP A 26 -4.89 -12.79 6.99
C ASP A 26 -3.62 -13.59 7.30
N ASN A 27 -2.61 -13.54 6.41
CA ASN A 27 -1.35 -14.26 6.61
C ASN A 27 -0.59 -13.73 7.84
N VAL A 28 -0.57 -12.41 8.03
CA VAL A 28 0.07 -11.77 9.19
C VAL A 28 -0.72 -12.07 10.46
N ALA A 29 -2.05 -12.08 10.40
CA ALA A 29 -2.92 -12.39 11.52
C ALA A 29 -2.71 -13.82 12.02
N ILE A 30 -2.64 -14.79 11.10
CA ILE A 30 -2.33 -16.18 11.43
C ILE A 30 -0.94 -16.26 12.07
N TYR A 31 0.08 -15.65 11.45
CA TYR A 31 1.45 -15.68 11.97
C TYR A 31 1.57 -15.06 13.38
N VAL A 32 0.94 -13.91 13.61
CA VAL A 32 0.92 -13.22 14.92
C VAL A 32 0.18 -14.07 15.96
N SER A 33 -0.89 -14.76 15.56
CA SER A 33 -1.66 -15.63 16.47
C SER A 33 -0.87 -16.85 16.93
N THR A 34 -0.01 -17.42 16.08
CA THR A 34 0.82 -18.58 16.41
C THR A 34 2.11 -18.18 17.12
N THR A 35 2.63 -16.98 16.87
CA THR A 35 3.89 -16.50 17.46
C THR A 35 3.69 -16.00 18.89
N ILE A 36 2.62 -15.24 19.16
CA ILE A 36 2.35 -14.68 20.48
C ILE A 36 1.37 -15.58 21.21
N ILE A 37 1.91 -16.52 21.98
CA ILE A 37 1.15 -17.50 22.76
C ILE A 37 0.83 -16.90 24.13
N GLY A 38 -0.41 -17.03 24.58
CA GLY A 38 -0.82 -16.63 25.93
C GLY A 38 -2.17 -15.92 25.97
N VAL A 39 -2.84 -16.05 27.12
CA VAL A 39 -4.20 -15.55 27.38
C VAL A 39 -4.22 -14.31 28.26
N GLU A 40 -3.05 -13.83 28.67
CA GLU A 40 -2.91 -12.60 29.45
C GLU A 40 -3.44 -11.40 28.66
N GLU A 41 -4.03 -10.44 29.38
CA GLU A 41 -4.67 -9.29 28.77
C GLU A 41 -3.68 -8.41 28.00
N GLU A 42 -2.45 -8.27 28.52
CA GLU A 42 -1.37 -7.56 27.85
C GLU A 42 -1.01 -8.19 26.50
N LEU A 43 -0.89 -9.52 26.44
CA LEU A 43 -0.60 -10.26 25.20
C LEU A 43 -1.75 -10.16 24.18
N LYS A 44 -3.00 -10.14 24.65
CA LYS A 44 -4.16 -9.89 23.79
C LYS A 44 -4.13 -8.47 23.20
N ILE A 45 -3.77 -7.47 23.99
CA ILE A 45 -3.64 -6.09 23.55
C ILE A 45 -2.53 -5.98 22.48
N ILE A 46 -1.38 -6.62 22.70
CA ILE A 46 -0.27 -6.62 21.74
C ILE A 46 -0.70 -7.23 20.40
N ARG A 47 -1.32 -8.43 20.39
CA ARG A 47 -1.81 -9.04 19.15
C ARG A 47 -2.79 -8.14 18.42
N ARG A 48 -3.74 -7.52 19.13
CA ARG A 48 -4.72 -6.58 18.54
C ARG A 48 -4.07 -5.33 17.96
N ASN A 49 -3.08 -4.76 18.65
CA ASN A 49 -2.38 -3.56 18.20
C ASN A 49 -1.54 -3.81 16.94
N ILE A 50 -0.86 -4.96 16.86
CA ILE A 50 -0.10 -5.35 15.66
C ILE A 50 -1.02 -5.40 14.44
N ILE A 51 -2.15 -6.11 14.54
CA ILE A 51 -3.11 -6.23 13.43
C ILE A 51 -3.71 -4.88 13.07
N ARG A 52 -4.05 -4.04 14.05
CA ARG A 52 -4.54 -2.67 13.80
C ARG A 52 -3.53 -1.83 13.03
N TYR A 53 -2.24 -1.90 13.38
CA TYR A 53 -1.20 -1.17 12.65
C TYR A 53 -1.01 -1.71 11.22
N CYS A 54 -1.07 -3.02 11.01
CA CYS A 54 -1.09 -3.60 9.67
C CYS A 54 -2.29 -3.12 8.84
N CYS A 55 -3.49 -3.06 9.44
CA CYS A 55 -4.69 -2.50 8.80
C CYS A 55 -4.49 -1.03 8.43
N LEU A 56 -3.93 -0.23 9.34
CA LEU A 56 -3.66 1.19 9.08
C LEU A 56 -2.70 1.37 7.90
N THR A 57 -1.60 0.61 7.86
CA THR A 57 -0.65 0.62 6.74
C THR A 57 -1.34 0.25 5.43
N GLN A 58 -2.19 -0.78 5.42
CA GLN A 58 -2.93 -1.19 4.22
C GLN A 58 -3.86 -0.07 3.71
N VAL A 59 -4.58 0.61 4.62
CA VAL A 59 -5.45 1.75 4.28
C VAL A 59 -4.64 2.90 3.68
N LEU A 60 -3.48 3.24 4.25
CA LEU A 60 -2.62 4.31 3.75
C LEU A 60 -2.08 3.99 2.35
N VAL A 61 -1.59 2.77 2.12
CA VAL A 61 -1.10 2.34 0.80
C VAL A 61 -2.23 2.35 -0.24
N LEU A 62 -3.41 1.83 0.11
CA LEU A 62 -4.56 1.85 -0.80
C LEU A 62 -5.05 3.26 -1.08
N ARG A 63 -5.00 4.17 -0.10
CA ARG A 63 -5.29 5.60 -0.31
C ARG A 63 -4.30 6.17 -1.31
N ASP A 64 -3.00 5.96 -1.13
CA ASP A 64 -1.99 6.54 -2.02
C ASP A 64 -2.10 6.00 -3.46
N ILE A 65 -2.54 4.73 -3.64
CA ILE A 65 -2.86 4.16 -4.96
C ILE A 65 -4.14 4.77 -5.55
N ARG A 66 -5.16 5.05 -4.74
CA ARG A 66 -6.46 5.59 -5.20
C ARG A 66 -6.47 7.11 -5.41
N PHE A 67 -5.58 7.86 -4.78
CA PHE A 67 -5.63 9.32 -4.70
C PHE A 67 -4.46 10.04 -5.37
N LEU A 68 -3.61 9.35 -6.12
CA LEU A 68 -2.62 10.06 -6.93
C LEU A 68 -3.36 10.87 -7.99
N MET A 69 -3.51 12.17 -7.74
CA MET A 69 -4.20 13.08 -8.63
C MET A 69 -3.46 13.11 -9.98
N PRO A 70 -4.15 13.32 -11.11
CA PRO A 70 -3.49 13.32 -12.43
C PRO A 70 -2.29 14.26 -12.54
N HIS A 71 -2.33 15.39 -11.82
CA HIS A 71 -1.21 16.34 -11.78
C HIS A 71 -0.01 15.82 -10.97
N GLU A 72 -0.24 15.02 -9.93
CA GLU A 72 0.82 14.40 -9.13
C GLU A 72 1.45 13.22 -9.85
N LEU A 73 0.66 12.42 -10.57
CA LEU A 73 1.19 11.40 -11.47
C LEU A 73 2.13 12.03 -12.52
N LYS A 74 1.69 13.14 -13.13
CA LYS A 74 2.50 13.87 -14.11
C LYS A 74 3.81 14.38 -13.50
N GLN A 75 3.77 14.95 -12.29
CA GLN A 75 4.98 15.36 -11.57
C GLN A 75 5.91 14.19 -11.24
N MET A 76 5.38 13.00 -10.95
CA MET A 76 6.20 11.81 -10.75
C MET A 76 6.83 11.32 -12.05
N GLU A 77 6.10 11.38 -13.16
CA GLU A 77 6.59 10.97 -14.49
C GLU A 77 7.68 11.92 -15.00
N ASP A 78 7.50 13.23 -14.84
CA ASP A 78 8.42 14.29 -15.28
C ASP A 78 9.78 14.28 -14.52
N LEU A 79 9.86 13.64 -13.35
CA LEU A 79 11.11 13.52 -12.60
C LEU A 79 12.02 12.43 -13.19
N GLU A 80 13.16 12.78 -13.79
CA GLU A 80 14.15 11.77 -14.18
C GLU A 80 14.82 11.15 -12.95
N SER A 81 14.54 9.86 -12.68
CA SER A 81 15.26 9.10 -11.66
C SER A 81 15.50 7.66 -12.10
N LEU A 82 16.74 7.18 -11.90
CA LEU A 82 17.11 5.79 -12.17
C LEU A 82 16.50 4.79 -11.17
N HIS A 83 16.08 5.27 -9.99
CA HIS A 83 15.56 4.45 -8.90
C HIS A 83 14.03 4.45 -8.84
N PRO A 84 13.41 3.41 -8.25
CA PRO A 84 11.97 3.37 -8.05
C PRO A 84 11.50 4.55 -7.16
N LYS A 85 10.45 5.23 -7.60
CA LYS A 85 10.00 6.54 -7.11
C LYS A 85 9.08 6.48 -5.88
N TYR A 86 9.07 5.37 -5.14
CA TYR A 86 8.17 5.16 -3.99
C TYR A 86 8.41 6.13 -2.82
N TRP A 87 9.58 6.77 -2.76
CA TRP A 87 9.94 7.75 -1.72
C TRP A 87 9.39 9.16 -1.98
N ILE A 88 8.87 9.43 -3.19
CA ILE A 88 8.40 10.76 -3.60
C ILE A 88 7.15 11.21 -2.81
N PRO A 89 6.11 10.37 -2.63
CA PRO A 89 4.95 10.74 -1.82
C PRO A 89 5.32 11.09 -0.37
N ILE A 90 6.26 10.34 0.22
CA ILE A 90 6.78 10.62 1.57
C ILE A 90 7.46 11.99 1.61
N LYS A 91 8.28 12.34 0.61
CA LYS A 91 8.88 13.68 0.50
C LYS A 91 7.83 14.78 0.40
N TRP A 92 6.76 14.59 -0.36
CA TRP A 92 5.68 15.57 -0.47
C TRP A 92 4.92 15.77 0.83
N VAL A 93 4.69 14.70 1.59
CA VAL A 93 4.11 14.80 2.94
C VAL A 93 4.97 15.69 3.84
N PHE A 94 6.29 15.50 3.85
CA PHE A 94 7.19 16.37 4.63
C PHE A 94 7.19 17.83 4.16
N VAL A 95 7.14 18.07 2.85
CA VAL A 95 7.04 19.42 2.28
C VAL A 95 5.73 20.10 2.67
N SER A 96 4.61 19.38 2.60
CA SER A 96 3.27 19.87 2.97
C SER A 96 3.14 20.13 4.47
N LEU A 97 3.72 19.26 5.31
CA LEU A 97 3.80 19.48 6.76
C LEU A 97 4.63 20.73 7.08
N LYS A 98 5.74 20.95 6.38
CA LYS A 98 6.56 22.16 6.56
C LYS A 98 5.79 23.44 6.17
N LYS A 99 4.92 23.38 5.15
CA LYS A 99 4.04 24.49 4.74
C LYS A 99 2.90 24.80 5.71
N LEU A 100 2.58 23.89 6.64
CA LEU A 100 1.53 24.08 7.65
C LEU A 100 2.06 24.64 8.97
N ILE A 101 3.36 24.52 9.21
CA ILE A 101 4.02 24.92 10.46
C ILE A 101 4.66 26.33 10.35
N TYR A 102 4.75 26.88 9.14
CA TYR A 102 5.14 28.26 8.83
C TYR A 102 4.03 28.95 8.04
#